data_AF-A0A6G3ZFV2-F1
#
_entry.id   AF-A0A6G3ZFV2-F1
#
_cell.length_a   1.000
_cell.length_b   1.000
_cell.length_c   1.000
_cell.angle_alpha   90.00
_cell.angle_beta   90.00
_cell.angle_gamma   90.00
#
_symmetry.space_group_name_H-M   'P 1'
#
loop_
_entity.id
_entity.type
_entity.pdbx_description
1 polymer ?
#
loop_
_entity_poly.entity_id
_entity_poly.type
_entity_poly.pdbx_seq_one_letter_code
_entity_poly.pdbx_strand_id
1 'polypeptide(L)'
;MTSATPSGLSKRRRYRWLNIAIVLGSALICSILLPIRAPGMELLGVGPSWLLIWVVAWSVKRTSLEGAIAGFAVGLIQDGLTGYFPTHTIGFVLVGFLTARIQ
;
A
#
# COMPACT_ATOMS: atom_id res chain seq x y z
N MET A 1 17.28 18.39 30.82
CA MET A 1 16.81 17.18 31.52
C MET A 1 15.30 17.04 31.31
N THR A 2 14.87 16.22 30.36
CA THR A 2 13.45 15.89 30.13
C THR A 2 13.25 14.41 30.45
N SER A 3 12.72 14.14 31.64
CA SER A 3 12.38 12.82 32.13
C SER A 3 11.18 12.25 31.35
N ALA A 4 11.47 11.56 30.25
CA ALA A 4 10.47 10.72 29.60
C ALA A 4 10.13 9.55 30.53
N THR A 5 8.90 9.54 31.07
CA THR A 5 8.39 8.46 31.89
C THR A 5 8.33 7.15 31.07
N PRO A 6 8.83 6.01 31.59
CA PRO A 6 9.02 4.78 30.83
C PRO A 6 7.70 4.16 30.29
N SER A 7 6.54 4.56 30.81
CA SER A 7 5.22 4.09 30.38
C SER A 7 4.73 4.70 29.05
N GLY A 8 5.22 5.89 28.67
CA GLY A 8 4.85 6.55 27.42
C GLY A 8 5.53 5.94 26.19
N LEU A 9 6.76 5.45 26.37
CA LEU A 9 7.57 4.85 25.31
C LEU A 9 7.04 3.47 24.89
N SER A 10 6.57 2.66 25.83
CA SER A 10 5.97 1.34 25.54
C SER A 10 4.64 1.48 24.80
N LYS A 11 3.78 2.45 25.19
CA LYS A 11 2.54 2.78 24.46
C LYS A 11 2.86 3.25 23.03
N ARG A 12 3.77 4.21 22.84
CA ARG A 12 4.20 4.66 21.50
C ARG A 12 4.75 3.52 20.65
N ARG A 13 5.57 2.64 21.24
CA ARG A 13 6.11 1.46 20.56
C ARG A 13 4.98 0.51 20.14
N ARG A 14 4.01 0.22 21.01
CA ARG A 14 2.83 -0.61 20.70
C ARG A 14 2.01 -0.05 19.55
N TYR A 15 1.68 1.24 19.55
CA TYR A 15 0.93 1.87 18.46
C TYR A 15 1.69 1.82 17.13
N ARG A 16 3.02 1.96 17.16
CA ARG A 16 3.86 1.82 15.95
C ARG A 16 3.76 0.41 15.37
N TRP A 17 3.84 -0.62 16.20
CA TRP A 17 3.70 -2.01 15.75
C TRP A 17 2.31 -2.33 15.20
N LEU A 18 1.26 -1.84 15.86
CA LEU A 18 -0.11 -1.99 15.37
C LEU A 18 -0.29 -1.33 14.01
N ASN A 19 0.22 -0.11 13.82
CA ASN A 19 0.18 0.57 12.53
C ASN A 19 0.92 -0.22 11.45
N ILE A 20 2.12 -0.74 11.75
CA ILE A 20 2.88 -1.57 10.81
C ILE A 20 2.08 -2.84 10.44
N ALA A 21 1.49 -3.50 11.43
CA ALA A 21 0.68 -4.70 11.22
C ALA A 21 -0.56 -4.42 10.36
N ILE A 22 -1.25 -3.29 10.58
CA ILE A 22 -2.42 -2.89 9.79
C ILE A 22 -2.01 -2.58 8.34
N VAL A 23 -0.90 -1.87 8.13
CA VAL A 23 -0.42 -1.53 6.79
C VAL A 23 -0.02 -2.80 6.03
N LEU A 24 0.81 -3.65 6.63
CA LEU A 24 1.23 -4.91 6.00
C LEU A 24 0.05 -5.87 5.79
N GLY A 25 -0.82 -5.99 6.80
CA GLY A 25 -1.99 -6.87 6.73
C GLY A 25 -2.97 -6.43 5.65
N SER A 26 -3.29 -5.14 5.56
CA SER A 26 -4.17 -4.62 4.51
C SER A 26 -3.56 -4.77 3.11
N ALA A 27 -2.26 -4.50 2.95
CA ALA A 27 -1.56 -4.71 1.67
C ALA A 27 -1.61 -6.19 1.25
N LEU A 28 -1.31 -7.11 2.17
CA LEU A 28 -1.35 -8.56 1.91
C LEU A 28 -2.75 -9.05 1.55
N ILE A 29 -3.79 -8.58 2.25
CA ILE A 29 -5.18 -8.90 1.93
C ILE A 29 -5.52 -8.43 0.51
N CYS A 30 -5.13 -7.20 0.14
CA CYS A 30 -5.34 -6.68 -1.21
C CYS A 30 -4.58 -7.50 -2.28
N SER A 31 -3.37 -7.99 -1.98
CA SER A 31 -2.64 -8.91 -2.88
C SER A 31 -3.37 -10.24 -3.06
N ILE A 32 -3.92 -10.82 -1.99
CA ILE A 32 -4.64 -12.10 -2.03
C ILE A 32 -6.02 -11.97 -2.67
N LEU A 33 -6.63 -10.77 -2.65
CA LEU A 33 -7.89 -10.51 -3.35
C LEU A 33 -7.72 -10.35 -4.87
N LEU A 34 -6.50 -10.05 -5.35
CA LEU A 34 -6.20 -9.84 -6.76
C LEU A 34 -6.54 -11.04 -7.69
N PRO A 35 -6.30 -12.31 -7.31
CA PRO A 35 -6.68 -13.47 -8.10
C PRO A 35 -8.17 -13.84 -7.93
N ILE A 36 -8.86 -13.31 -6.92
CA ILE A 36 -10.29 -13.57 -6.66
C ILE A 36 -11.10 -12.72 -7.63
N ARG A 37 -11.20 -13.19 -8.87
CA ARG A 37 -12.07 -12.61 -9.89
C ARG A 37 -13.49 -13.17 -9.73
N ALA A 38 -14.20 -12.67 -8.72
CA ALA A 38 -15.59 -13.08 -8.52
C ALA A 38 -16.43 -12.69 -9.76
N PRO A 39 -17.36 -13.57 -10.20
CA PRO A 39 -18.21 -13.30 -11.35
C PRO A 39 -19.01 -12.00 -11.12
N GLY A 40 -18.96 -11.08 -12.09
CA GLY A 40 -19.58 -9.76 -12.01
C GLY A 40 -18.67 -8.63 -11.52
N MET A 41 -17.44 -8.91 -11.08
CA MET A 41 -16.44 -7.87 -10.79
C MET A 41 -15.58 -7.48 -12.00
N GLU A 42 -15.69 -8.22 -13.10
CA GLU A 42 -14.98 -7.89 -14.34
C GLU A 42 -15.83 -6.98 -15.23
N LEU A 43 -15.32 -5.78 -15.51
CA LEU A 43 -15.89 -4.88 -16.49
C LEU A 43 -15.09 -5.03 -17.78
N LEU A 44 -15.72 -5.51 -18.85
CA LEU A 44 -15.10 -5.68 -20.17
C LEU A 44 -13.82 -6.55 -20.14
N GLY A 45 -13.78 -7.58 -19.28
CA GLY A 45 -12.62 -8.48 -19.14
C GLY A 45 -11.47 -7.92 -18.29
N VAL A 46 -11.65 -6.73 -17.69
CA VAL A 46 -10.69 -6.11 -16.77
C VAL A 46 -11.25 -6.20 -15.34
N GLY A 47 -10.54 -6.90 -14.46
CA GLY A 47 -10.86 -6.97 -13.04
C GLY A 47 -10.32 -5.77 -12.25
N PRO A 48 -10.87 -5.49 -11.05
CA PRO A 48 -10.41 -4.40 -10.19
C PRO A 48 -8.97 -4.65 -9.71
N SER A 49 -8.12 -3.62 -9.80
CA SER A 49 -6.79 -3.64 -9.18
C SER A 49 -6.91 -3.21 -7.71
N TRP A 50 -7.09 -4.18 -6.83
CA TRP A 50 -7.16 -3.96 -5.38
C TRP A 50 -5.91 -3.30 -4.82
N LEU A 51 -4.74 -3.64 -5.36
CA LEU A 51 -3.48 -3.04 -4.99
C LEU A 51 -3.43 -1.54 -5.34
N LEU A 52 -3.96 -1.15 -6.50
CA LEU A 52 -3.96 0.25 -6.92
C LEU A 52 -4.86 1.08 -6.02
N ILE A 53 -6.05 0.57 -5.70
CA ILE A 53 -6.97 1.19 -4.75
C ILE A 53 -6.28 1.37 -3.38
N TRP A 54 -5.58 0.33 -2.92
CA TRP A 54 -4.86 0.38 -1.65
C TRP A 54 -3.74 1.44 -1.65
N VAL A 55 -2.93 1.52 -2.69
CA VAL A 55 -1.84 2.52 -2.81
C VAL A 55 -2.40 3.94 -2.80
N VAL A 56 -3.49 4.18 -3.53
CA VAL A 56 -4.17 5.48 -3.54
C VAL A 56 -4.65 5.82 -2.12
N ALA A 57 -5.44 4.94 -1.50
CA ALA A 57 -6.00 5.17 -0.17
C ALA A 57 -4.92 5.37 0.90
N TRP A 58 -3.81 4.63 0.84
CA TRP A 58 -2.72 4.72 1.81
C TRP A 58 -1.85 5.97 1.61
N SER A 59 -1.72 6.46 0.37
CA SER A 59 -0.88 7.62 0.03
C SER A 59 -1.51 8.97 0.40
N VAL A 60 -2.81 9.02 0.67
CA VAL A 60 -3.51 10.24 1.12
C VAL A 60 -2.93 10.73 2.45
N LYS A 61 -2.65 12.04 2.55
CA LYS A 61 -2.03 12.70 3.73
C LYS A 61 -0.65 12.15 4.13
N ARG A 62 0.01 11.40 3.24
CA ARG A 62 1.41 10.99 3.36
C ARG A 62 2.30 11.86 2.48
N THR A 63 3.61 11.82 2.74
CA THR A 63 4.57 12.53 1.89
C THR A 63 4.66 11.87 0.51
N SER A 64 4.99 12.65 -0.52
CA SER A 64 5.09 12.13 -1.90
C SER A 64 6.14 11.04 -2.05
N LEU A 65 7.19 11.09 -1.23
CA LEU A 65 8.24 10.08 -1.19
C LEU A 65 7.76 8.78 -0.52
N GLU A 66 6.98 8.87 0.57
CA GLU A 66 6.34 7.68 1.18
C GLU A 66 5.37 7.01 0.22
N GLY A 67 4.54 7.78 -0.50
CA GLY A 67 3.61 7.26 -1.51
C GLY A 67 4.33 6.59 -2.68
N ALA A 68 5.42 7.18 -3.17
CA ALA A 68 6.25 6.59 -4.22
C ALA A 68 6.90 5.26 -3.77
N ILE A 69 7.42 5.19 -2.54
CA ILE A 69 8.00 3.95 -1.98
C ILE A 69 6.93 2.86 -1.82
N ALA A 70 5.74 3.21 -1.35
CA ALA A 70 4.64 2.25 -1.23
C ALA A 70 4.19 1.74 -2.59
N GLY A 71 4.06 2.63 -3.58
CA GLY A 71 3.78 2.27 -4.97
C GLY A 71 4.86 1.36 -5.55
N PHE A 72 6.14 1.65 -5.30
CA PHE A 72 7.25 0.80 -5.74
C PHE A 72 7.16 -0.61 -5.16
N ALA A 73 6.98 -0.72 -3.83
CA ALA A 73 6.92 -2.00 -3.15
C ALA A 73 5.72 -2.86 -3.62
N VAL A 74 4.54 -2.24 -3.69
CA VAL A 74 3.32 -2.92 -4.15
C VAL A 74 3.40 -3.30 -5.62
N GLY A 75 3.97 -2.42 -6.44
CA GLY A 75 4.20 -2.66 -7.86
C GLY A 75 5.09 -3.87 -8.12
N LEU A 76 6.19 -4.01 -7.36
CA LEU A 76 7.07 -5.18 -7.44
C LEU A 76 6.37 -6.47 -7.00
N ILE A 77 5.51 -6.40 -5.98
CA ILE A 77 4.68 -7.54 -5.55
C ILE A 77 3.75 -7.95 -6.69
N GLN A 78 3.12 -6.97 -7.36
CA GLN A 78 2.20 -7.26 -8.45
C GLN A 78 2.92 -7.82 -9.67
N ASP A 79 4.05 -7.23 -10.07
CA ASP A 79 4.89 -7.75 -11.16
C ASP A 79 5.31 -9.21 -10.85
N GLY A 80 5.74 -9.50 -9.62
CA GLY A 80 6.07 -10.86 -9.19
C GLY A 80 4.90 -11.86 -9.27
N LEU A 81 3.65 -11.40 -9.16
CA LEU A 81 2.44 -12.24 -9.25
C LEU A 81 1.93 -12.42 -10.69
N THR A 82 2.19 -11.47 -11.59
CA THR A 82 1.62 -11.46 -12.96
C THR A 82 2.61 -11.74 -14.08
N GLY A 83 3.93 -11.57 -13.87
CA GLY A 83 4.96 -11.93 -14.85
C GLY A 83 6.27 -11.16 -14.72
N TYR A 84 7.34 -11.64 -15.37
CA TYR A 84 8.72 -11.14 -15.23
C TYR A 84 8.99 -9.70 -15.74
N PHE A 85 8.03 -9.04 -16.40
CA PHE A 85 8.23 -7.70 -16.95
C PHE A 85 7.73 -6.63 -15.98
N PRO A 86 8.57 -5.64 -15.59
CA PRO A 86 8.23 -4.65 -14.58
C PRO A 86 7.35 -3.52 -15.15
N THR A 87 6.18 -3.85 -15.67
CA THR A 87 5.26 -2.89 -16.27
C THR A 87 4.36 -2.23 -15.24
N HIS A 88 3.97 -2.94 -14.18
CA HIS A 88 3.07 -2.39 -13.17
C HIS A 88 3.81 -1.50 -12.16
N THR A 89 5.07 -1.81 -11.82
CA THR A 89 5.85 -1.02 -10.86
C THR A 89 5.91 0.47 -11.20
N ILE A 90 6.17 0.82 -12.46
CA ILE A 90 6.29 2.22 -12.88
C ILE A 90 4.96 2.97 -12.69
N GLY A 91 3.84 2.35 -13.09
CA GLY A 91 2.51 2.94 -12.93
C GLY A 91 2.14 3.16 -11.47
N PHE A 92 2.42 2.18 -10.61
CA PHE A 92 2.15 2.26 -9.18
C PHE A 92 2.96 3.34 -8.46
N VAL A 93 4.25 3.48 -8.79
CA VAL A 93 5.10 4.57 -8.27
C VAL A 93 4.51 5.93 -8.63
N LEU A 94 4.10 6.09 -9.89
CA LEU A 94 3.60 7.35 -10.42
C LEU A 94 2.26 7.72 -9.76
N VAL A 95 1.35 6.75 -9.62
CA VAL A 95 0.07 6.93 -8.92
C VAL A 95 0.28 7.26 -7.44
N GLY A 96 1.17 6.55 -6.73
CA GLY A 96 1.47 6.82 -5.32
C GLY A 96 2.07 8.21 -5.11
N PHE A 97 2.99 8.61 -5.99
CA PHE A 97 3.58 9.96 -5.98
C PHE A 97 2.54 11.05 -6.23
N LEU A 98 1.73 10.92 -7.29
CA LEU A 98 0.72 11.91 -7.65
C LEU A 98 -0.40 11.99 -6.60
N THR A 99 -0.86 10.86 -6.07
CA THR A 99 -1.91 10.85 -5.04
C THR A 99 -1.47 11.57 -3.78
N ALA A 100 -0.22 11.38 -3.36
CA ALA A 100 0.36 12.10 -2.23
C ALA A 100 0.60 13.60 -2.51
N ARG A 101 0.44 14.06 -3.76
CA ARG A 101 0.45 15.49 -4.12
C ARG A 101 -0.95 16.11 -4.17
N ILE A 102 -2.00 15.28 -4.24
CA ILE A 102 -3.42 15.70 -4.27
C ILE A 102 -3.95 15.95 -2.83
N GLN A 103 -3.07 16.27 -1.87
CA GLN A 103 -3.44 16.49 -0.46
C GLN A 103 -4.55 17.54 -0.27
#